data_AF-A0A9P9SXT5-F1
#
_entry.id   AF-A0A9P9SXT5-F1
#
_cell.length_a   1.000
_cell.length_b   1.000
_cell.length_c   1.000
_cell.angle_alpha   90.00
_cell.angle_beta   90.00
_cell.angle_gamma   90.00
#
_symmetry.space_group_name_H-M   'P 1'
#
loop_
_entity.id
_entity.type
_entity.pdbx_description
1 polymer ?
#
loop_
_entity_poly.entity_id
_entity_poly.type
_entity_poly.pdbx_seq_one_letter_code
_entity_poly.pdbx_strand_id
1 'polypeptide(L)'
;MANIYFSPNPSELRYLGLSQYETHLLSRLVQTLCLGVHMSIKLSNTDVPLDSSHPGAADCQAYIKSAFSSEMLSDRLFPLRHTGSSMRFILAHLPVPDDVSKFTNQKIFQLCVWRTFAFGNKEHLEEITFEGDKQPDLQKLAPAIQLWGNGGLKLPVPAYGQLQITKAKIPNMLSSLWELSYDIAAKITSKSVVPTFAALYEQLIGKKIPAIPPHGLIAWLLTSDFSEYGLCEPPTIQDLADHMMKSGTSGPKGAIKIVAEETNQLAPATSQELVHVLTRVFAIIESPSGNTPTIQQVVADCKNIQGRELTVVDLEHALCKIARQNARAKAGKRKAGKRKAEKSMVDDNAAGADASGVQIKLMRSKK
;
A
#
# COMPACT_ATOMS: atom_id res chain seq x y z
N MET A 1 11.54 14.04 -23.01
CA MET A 1 12.04 13.40 -21.77
C MET A 1 11.60 14.27 -20.61
N ALA A 2 10.86 13.71 -19.64
CA ALA A 2 10.20 14.51 -18.60
C ALA A 2 11.17 14.89 -17.48
N ASN A 3 11.30 16.18 -17.20
CA ASN A 3 11.77 16.66 -15.89
C ASN A 3 10.67 16.33 -14.88
N ILE A 4 10.83 15.23 -14.12
CA ILE A 4 9.86 14.85 -13.09
C ILE A 4 10.07 15.80 -11.90
N TYR A 5 9.29 16.89 -11.87
CA TYR A 5 9.17 17.74 -10.70
C TYR A 5 8.53 16.93 -9.57
N PHE A 6 9.24 16.78 -8.45
CA PHE A 6 8.74 15.98 -7.33
C PHE A 6 7.49 16.57 -6.69
N SER A 7 7.25 17.88 -6.81
CA SER A 7 6.09 18.55 -6.23
C SER A 7 5.46 19.54 -7.20
N PRO A 8 4.13 19.71 -7.17
CA PRO A 8 3.47 20.76 -7.94
C PRO A 8 3.97 22.14 -7.50
N ASN A 9 4.08 23.07 -8.44
CA ASN A 9 4.51 24.44 -8.15
C ASN A 9 3.48 25.11 -7.22
N PRO A 10 3.90 25.82 -6.15
CA PRO A 10 2.97 26.60 -5.32
C PRO A 10 2.04 27.54 -6.09
N SER A 11 2.45 28.04 -7.27
CA SER A 11 1.59 28.86 -8.13
C SER A 11 0.42 28.08 -8.74
N GLU A 12 0.62 26.81 -9.11
CA GLU A 12 -0.43 25.92 -9.63
C GLU A 12 -1.50 25.64 -8.57
N LEU A 13 -1.09 25.52 -7.31
CA LEU A 13 -1.99 25.19 -6.21
C LEU A 13 -2.80 26.39 -5.69
N ARG A 14 -2.30 27.61 -5.87
CA ARG A 14 -2.87 28.83 -5.26
C ARG A 14 -4.32 29.11 -5.67
N TYR A 15 -4.73 28.72 -6.88
CA TYR A 15 -6.03 29.08 -7.45
C TYR A 15 -7.09 27.98 -7.33
N LEU A 16 -6.80 26.88 -6.62
CA LEU A 16 -7.69 25.73 -6.52
C LEU A 16 -8.81 25.89 -5.47
N GLY A 17 -8.85 27.02 -4.76
CA GLY A 17 -9.85 27.29 -3.72
C GLY A 17 -9.77 26.34 -2.51
N LEU A 18 -8.69 25.58 -2.38
CA LEU A 18 -8.44 24.66 -1.28
C LEU A 18 -8.00 25.40 -0.02
N SER A 19 -8.34 24.86 1.14
CA SER A 19 -7.75 25.27 2.42
C SER A 19 -6.25 24.92 2.45
N GLN A 20 -5.52 25.46 3.43
CA GLN A 20 -4.10 25.13 3.62
C GLN A 20 -3.89 23.61 3.83
N TYR A 21 -4.73 22.96 4.62
CA TYR A 21 -4.67 21.52 4.85
C TYR A 21 -4.88 20.73 3.56
N GLU A 22 -5.95 21.03 2.81
CA GLU A 22 -6.26 20.34 1.55
C GLU A 22 -5.18 20.57 0.50
N THR A 23 -4.65 21.79 0.42
CA THR A 23 -3.54 22.14 -0.48
C THR A 23 -2.30 21.32 -0.18
N HIS A 24 -1.96 21.18 1.11
CA HIS A 24 -0.82 20.39 1.54
C HIS A 24 -1.06 18.89 1.29
N LEU A 25 -2.25 18.39 1.59
CA LEU A 25 -2.63 16.99 1.30
C LEU A 25 -2.52 16.67 -0.19
N LEU A 26 -3.08 17.52 -1.07
CA LEU A 26 -2.97 17.39 -2.51
C LEU A 26 -1.50 17.38 -2.96
N SER A 27 -0.69 18.32 -2.46
CA SER A 27 0.74 18.38 -2.77
C SER A 27 1.46 17.08 -2.39
N ARG A 28 1.18 16.51 -1.20
CA ARG A 28 1.77 15.24 -0.76
C ARG A 28 1.31 14.06 -1.62
N LEU A 29 0.05 14.02 -2.02
CA LEU A 29 -0.47 12.98 -2.92
C LEU A 29 0.21 13.04 -4.28
N VAL A 30 0.29 14.23 -4.89
CA VAL A 30 0.98 14.44 -6.18
C VAL A 30 2.45 14.04 -6.07
N GLN A 31 3.14 14.43 -5.00
CA GLN A 31 4.53 14.00 -4.76
C GLN A 31 4.68 12.47 -4.71
N THR A 32 3.76 11.80 -4.02
CA THR A 32 3.74 10.34 -3.93
C THR A 32 3.45 9.69 -5.28
N LEU A 33 2.56 10.26 -6.11
CA LEU A 33 2.29 9.79 -7.46
C LEU A 33 3.49 10.00 -8.40
N CYS A 34 4.12 11.17 -8.37
CA CYS A 34 5.36 11.45 -9.12
C CYS A 34 6.46 10.44 -8.77
N LEU A 35 6.61 10.12 -7.49
CA LEU A 35 7.53 9.08 -7.04
C LEU A 35 7.16 7.70 -7.62
N GLY A 36 5.87 7.39 -7.68
CA GLY A 36 5.35 6.19 -8.31
C GLY A 36 5.70 6.08 -9.79
N VAL A 37 5.49 7.17 -10.54
CA VAL A 37 5.87 7.28 -11.95
C VAL A 37 7.38 7.06 -12.12
N HIS A 38 8.21 7.77 -11.35
CA HIS A 38 9.65 7.63 -11.38
C HIS A 38 10.11 6.19 -11.09
N MET A 39 9.57 5.55 -10.05
CA MET A 39 9.90 4.17 -9.72
C MET A 39 9.46 3.18 -10.81
N SER A 40 8.33 3.43 -11.48
CA SER A 40 7.90 2.61 -12.61
C SER A 40 8.83 2.75 -13.81
N ILE A 41 9.27 3.96 -14.14
CA ILE A 41 10.23 4.20 -15.23
C ILE A 41 11.56 3.50 -14.94
N LYS A 42 12.01 3.54 -13.68
CA LYS A 42 13.22 2.85 -13.23
C LYS A 42 13.12 1.32 -13.37
N LEU A 43 11.93 0.72 -13.19
CA LEU A 43 11.73 -0.71 -13.46
C LEU A 43 11.97 -1.07 -14.93
N SER A 44 11.72 -0.13 -15.84
CA SER A 44 11.97 -0.28 -17.28
C SER A 44 13.43 -0.01 -17.68
N ASN A 45 14.37 -0.04 -16.72
CA ASN A 45 15.80 0.24 -16.91
C ASN A 45 16.11 1.57 -17.61
N THR A 46 15.21 2.55 -17.49
CA THR A 46 15.46 3.90 -18.00
C THR A 46 16.15 4.71 -16.90
N ASP A 47 17.36 5.20 -17.19
CA ASP A 47 18.11 6.02 -16.24
C ASP A 47 17.54 7.45 -16.24
N VAL A 48 16.63 7.70 -15.30
CA VAL A 48 16.10 9.03 -15.03
C VAL A 48 16.67 9.47 -13.68
N PRO A 49 17.57 10.45 -13.63
CA PRO A 49 18.11 10.94 -12.38
C PRO A 49 17.02 11.61 -11.54
N LEU A 50 17.10 11.44 -10.22
CA LEU A 50 16.32 12.23 -9.27
C LEU A 50 16.85 13.66 -9.28
N ASP A 51 15.95 14.65 -9.26
CA ASP A 51 16.34 16.02 -8.98
C ASP A 51 16.86 16.14 -7.54
N SER A 52 18.19 16.18 -7.42
CA SER A 52 18.89 16.26 -6.14
C SER A 52 18.74 17.62 -5.44
N SER A 53 18.25 18.64 -6.15
CA SER A 53 18.00 19.98 -5.60
C SER A 53 16.68 20.06 -4.83
N HIS A 54 15.77 19.09 -5.00
CA HIS A 54 14.47 19.09 -4.34
C HIS A 54 14.58 18.84 -2.82
N PRO A 55 13.89 19.63 -1.97
CA PRO A 55 13.81 19.38 -0.53
C PRO A 55 13.19 18.01 -0.22
N GLY A 56 14.03 17.02 0.09
CA GLY A 56 13.61 15.65 0.36
C GLY A 56 14.12 14.61 -0.65
N ALA A 57 14.93 15.01 -1.64
CA ALA A 57 15.53 14.09 -2.61
C ALA A 57 16.30 12.93 -1.95
N ALA A 58 17.05 13.20 -0.88
CA ALA A 58 17.77 12.17 -0.13
C ALA A 58 16.84 11.15 0.54
N ASP A 59 15.72 11.61 1.14
CA ASP A 59 14.71 10.75 1.75
C ASP A 59 14.00 9.91 0.67
N CYS A 60 13.70 10.50 -0.48
CA CYS A 60 13.15 9.81 -1.65
C CYS A 60 14.11 8.73 -2.16
N GLN A 61 15.39 9.03 -2.29
CA GLN A 61 16.38 8.07 -2.77
C GLN A 61 16.56 6.89 -1.81
N ALA A 62 16.54 7.13 -0.49
CA ALA A 62 16.55 6.07 0.51
C ALA A 62 15.27 5.21 0.44
N TYR A 63 14.11 5.84 0.22
CA TYR A 63 12.84 5.14 0.03
C TYR A 63 12.87 4.25 -1.21
N ILE A 64 13.31 4.79 -2.35
CA ILE A 64 13.48 4.07 -3.62
C ILE A 64 14.41 2.87 -3.41
N LYS A 65 15.61 3.09 -2.87
CA LYS A 65 16.55 2.00 -2.61
C LYS A 65 15.94 0.88 -1.77
N SER A 66 15.14 1.23 -0.76
CA SER A 66 14.44 0.22 0.05
C SER A 66 13.29 -0.46 -0.68
N ALA A 67 12.60 0.21 -1.61
CA ALA A 67 11.51 -0.39 -2.36
C ALA A 67 12.01 -1.46 -3.35
N PHE A 68 13.21 -1.27 -3.90
CA PHE A 68 13.82 -2.19 -4.87
C PHE A 68 14.63 -3.33 -4.23
N SER A 69 14.71 -3.44 -2.89
CA SER A 69 15.58 -4.45 -2.27
C SER A 69 14.97 -5.84 -2.12
N SER A 70 13.65 -6.00 -2.29
CA SER A 70 12.98 -7.31 -2.37
C SER A 70 11.56 -7.18 -2.92
N GLU A 71 10.95 -8.28 -3.36
CA GLU A 71 9.56 -8.32 -3.84
C GLU A 71 8.57 -7.85 -2.78
N MET A 72 8.69 -8.38 -1.55
CA MET A 72 7.91 -7.92 -0.39
C MET A 72 8.01 -6.40 -0.21
N LEU A 73 9.23 -5.85 -0.29
CA LEU A 73 9.42 -4.41 -0.11
C LEU A 73 8.90 -3.61 -1.28
N SER A 74 8.93 -4.16 -2.50
CA SER A 74 8.29 -3.58 -3.67
C SER A 74 6.79 -3.43 -3.43
N ASP A 75 6.09 -4.50 -3.07
CA ASP A 75 4.64 -4.45 -2.80
C ASP A 75 4.30 -3.49 -1.66
N ARG A 76 5.18 -3.41 -0.64
CA ARG A 76 5.00 -2.51 0.49
C ARG A 76 5.26 -1.05 0.15
N LEU A 77 6.13 -0.72 -0.78
CA LEU A 77 6.63 0.64 -0.94
C LEU A 77 6.28 1.29 -2.27
N PHE A 78 5.94 0.52 -3.31
CA PHE A 78 5.57 1.11 -4.59
C PHE A 78 4.28 1.95 -4.46
N PRO A 79 4.29 3.23 -4.86
CA PRO A 79 3.13 4.12 -4.76
C PRO A 79 1.98 3.83 -5.71
N LEU A 80 2.26 3.22 -6.86
CA LEU A 80 1.24 2.81 -7.82
C LEU A 80 0.88 1.35 -7.58
N ARG A 81 -0.41 1.07 -7.41
CA ARG A 81 -0.91 -0.23 -6.96
C ARG A 81 -0.46 -1.37 -7.87
N HIS A 82 -0.55 -1.16 -9.19
CA HIS A 82 -0.26 -2.17 -10.21
C HIS A 82 1.24 -2.37 -10.49
N THR A 83 2.10 -1.58 -9.84
CA THR A 83 3.56 -1.62 -10.09
C THR A 83 4.34 -2.46 -9.08
N GLY A 84 3.70 -2.91 -7.99
CA GLY A 84 4.28 -3.86 -7.05
C GLY A 84 4.50 -5.24 -7.69
N SER A 85 5.57 -5.93 -7.28
CA SER A 85 5.96 -7.23 -7.84
C SER A 85 4.82 -8.25 -7.88
N SER A 86 4.09 -8.41 -6.76
CA SER A 86 3.00 -9.37 -6.69
C SER A 86 1.79 -8.94 -7.52
N MET A 87 1.45 -7.66 -7.56
CA MET A 87 0.34 -7.19 -8.42
C MET A 87 0.67 -7.35 -9.90
N ARG A 88 1.91 -7.10 -10.32
CA ARG A 88 2.36 -7.37 -11.70
C ARG A 88 2.26 -8.84 -12.05
N PHE A 89 2.65 -9.73 -11.12
CA PHE A 89 2.46 -11.16 -11.29
C PHE A 89 0.98 -11.52 -11.46
N ILE A 90 0.12 -11.03 -10.57
CA ILE A 90 -1.33 -11.28 -10.61
C ILE A 90 -1.91 -10.81 -11.94
N LEU A 91 -1.65 -9.58 -12.37
CA LEU A 91 -2.20 -9.02 -13.61
C LEU A 91 -1.68 -9.72 -14.88
N ALA A 92 -0.48 -10.30 -14.83
CA ALA A 92 0.05 -11.08 -15.95
C ALA A 92 -0.63 -12.45 -16.10
N HIS A 93 -1.04 -13.07 -14.98
CA HIS A 93 -1.66 -14.41 -14.98
C HIS A 93 -3.19 -14.36 -14.95
N LEU A 94 -3.77 -13.30 -14.37
CA LEU A 94 -5.18 -12.98 -14.36
C LEU A 94 -5.36 -11.55 -14.89
N PRO A 95 -5.27 -11.34 -16.22
CA PRO A 95 -5.55 -10.03 -16.79
C PRO A 95 -7.01 -9.63 -16.52
N VAL A 96 -7.25 -8.33 -16.34
CA VAL A 96 -8.61 -7.78 -16.23
C VAL A 96 -9.35 -8.10 -17.53
N PRO A 97 -10.49 -8.81 -17.48
CA PRO A 97 -11.16 -9.25 -18.69
C PRO A 97 -11.97 -8.11 -19.32
N ASP A 98 -12.08 -8.10 -20.65
CA ASP A 98 -12.99 -7.19 -21.36
C ASP A 98 -14.47 -7.46 -21.06
N ASP A 99 -14.78 -8.66 -20.56
CA ASP A 99 -16.11 -9.09 -20.14
C ASP A 99 -16.02 -9.82 -18.81
N VAL A 100 -16.71 -9.28 -17.80
CA VAL A 100 -16.77 -9.83 -16.44
C VAL A 100 -17.27 -11.27 -16.40
N SER A 101 -18.08 -11.71 -17.38
CA SER A 101 -18.57 -13.09 -17.48
C SER A 101 -17.45 -14.12 -17.66
N LYS A 102 -16.27 -13.69 -18.14
CA LYS A 102 -15.07 -14.53 -18.30
C LYS A 102 -14.30 -14.73 -16.98
N PHE A 103 -14.72 -14.06 -15.90
CA PHE A 103 -14.09 -14.17 -14.59
C PHE A 103 -14.78 -15.27 -13.76
N THR A 104 -14.34 -16.51 -13.99
CA THR A 104 -14.91 -17.71 -13.36
C THR A 104 -14.71 -17.74 -11.84
N ASN A 105 -15.49 -18.55 -11.14
CA ASN A 105 -15.31 -18.81 -9.70
C ASN A 105 -13.88 -19.25 -9.37
N GLN A 106 -13.21 -19.99 -10.26
CA GLN A 106 -11.81 -20.35 -10.06
C GLN A 106 -10.87 -19.14 -10.10
N LYS A 107 -11.05 -18.19 -11.03
CA LYS A 107 -10.24 -16.98 -11.09
C LYS A 107 -10.46 -16.08 -9.87
N ILE A 108 -11.71 -15.97 -9.42
CA ILE A 108 -12.06 -15.25 -8.17
C ILE A 108 -11.36 -15.92 -6.98
N PHE A 109 -11.39 -17.25 -6.92
CA PHE A 109 -10.73 -18.00 -5.86
C PHE A 109 -9.21 -17.87 -5.91
N GLN A 110 -8.60 -17.97 -7.09
CA GLN A 110 -7.15 -17.76 -7.29
C GLN A 110 -6.71 -16.41 -6.74
N LEU A 111 -7.42 -15.34 -7.10
CA LEU A 111 -7.18 -13.99 -6.61
C LEU A 111 -7.29 -13.93 -5.08
N CYS A 112 -8.31 -14.59 -4.50
CA CYS A 112 -8.49 -14.68 -3.05
C CYS A 112 -7.31 -15.35 -2.35
N VAL A 113 -6.86 -16.50 -2.86
CA VAL A 113 -5.77 -17.26 -2.25
C VAL A 113 -4.45 -16.51 -2.38
N TRP A 114 -4.14 -15.96 -3.57
CA TRP A 114 -2.94 -15.14 -3.77
C TRP A 114 -2.89 -13.96 -2.81
N ARG A 115 -3.97 -13.19 -2.73
CA ARG A 115 -4.03 -12.00 -1.88
C ARG A 115 -4.01 -12.34 -0.40
N THR A 116 -4.57 -13.47 0.00
CA THR A 116 -4.62 -13.85 1.42
C THR A 116 -3.32 -14.47 1.90
N PHE A 117 -2.72 -15.40 1.12
CA PHE A 117 -1.65 -16.26 1.62
C PHE A 117 -0.27 -16.03 0.96
N ALA A 118 -0.22 -15.69 -0.33
CA ALA A 118 1.03 -15.67 -1.11
C ALA A 118 1.55 -14.26 -1.42
N PHE A 119 0.75 -13.21 -1.20
CA PHE A 119 1.10 -11.84 -1.58
C PHE A 119 2.41 -11.36 -0.93
N GLY A 120 3.36 -10.91 -1.75
CA GLY A 120 4.71 -10.52 -1.35
C GLY A 120 5.78 -11.61 -1.50
N ASN A 121 5.43 -12.77 -2.07
CA ASN A 121 6.33 -13.88 -2.35
C ASN A 121 5.98 -14.52 -3.70
N LYS A 122 6.81 -14.30 -4.73
CA LYS A 122 6.58 -14.82 -6.07
C LYS A 122 6.61 -16.35 -6.14
N GLU A 123 7.50 -17.03 -5.43
CA GLU A 123 7.57 -18.49 -5.41
C GLU A 123 6.25 -19.09 -4.90
N HIS A 124 5.69 -18.51 -3.83
CA HIS A 124 4.38 -18.94 -3.34
C HIS A 124 3.28 -18.62 -4.36
N LEU A 125 3.29 -17.45 -5.01
CA LEU A 125 2.29 -17.12 -6.03
C LEU A 125 2.30 -18.16 -7.18
N GLU A 126 3.49 -18.52 -7.66
CA GLU A 126 3.71 -19.54 -8.69
C GLU A 126 3.22 -20.92 -8.24
N GLU A 127 3.59 -21.35 -7.03
CA GLU A 127 3.25 -22.68 -6.48
C GLU A 127 1.74 -22.94 -6.42
N ILE A 128 0.94 -21.91 -6.11
CA ILE A 128 -0.52 -22.03 -5.97
C ILE A 128 -1.29 -21.43 -7.15
N THR A 129 -0.69 -21.39 -8.34
CA THR A 129 -1.39 -21.01 -9.58
C THR A 129 -2.18 -22.21 -10.11
N PHE A 130 -3.46 -22.01 -10.39
CA PHE A 130 -4.37 -23.02 -10.93
C PHE A 130 -4.45 -22.90 -12.45
N GLU A 131 -4.19 -24.01 -13.16
CA GLU A 131 -4.34 -24.06 -14.61
C GLU A 131 -5.78 -24.42 -15.04
N GLY A 132 -6.32 -23.67 -16.01
CA GLY A 132 -7.65 -23.91 -16.59
C GLY A 132 -8.82 -23.53 -15.68
N ASP A 133 -9.99 -24.13 -15.91
CA ASP A 133 -11.25 -23.89 -15.18
C ASP A 133 -11.71 -25.10 -14.32
N LYS A 134 -10.75 -25.95 -13.88
CA LYS A 134 -11.04 -27.08 -12.98
C LYS A 134 -11.11 -26.65 -11.52
N GLN A 135 -12.11 -27.18 -10.79
CA GLN A 135 -12.21 -26.99 -9.35
C GLN A 135 -10.88 -27.34 -8.64
N PRO A 136 -10.34 -26.43 -7.81
CA PRO A 136 -9.10 -26.65 -7.09
C PRO A 136 -9.26 -27.75 -6.04
N ASP A 137 -8.24 -28.59 -5.93
CA ASP A 137 -8.15 -29.65 -4.92
C ASP A 137 -7.75 -29.02 -3.57
N LEU A 138 -8.76 -28.60 -2.79
CA LEU A 138 -8.56 -27.95 -1.49
C LEU A 138 -7.80 -28.85 -0.49
N GLN A 139 -7.91 -30.18 -0.64
CA GLN A 139 -7.22 -31.15 0.23
C GLN A 139 -5.72 -31.20 -0.05
N LYS A 140 -5.29 -30.90 -1.28
CA LYS A 140 -3.86 -30.73 -1.61
C LYS A 140 -3.35 -29.32 -1.35
N LEU A 141 -4.18 -28.32 -1.61
CA LEU A 141 -3.81 -26.92 -1.45
C LEU A 141 -3.54 -26.54 0.02
N ALA A 142 -4.39 -26.99 0.96
CA ALA A 142 -4.21 -26.65 2.37
C ALA A 142 -2.86 -27.13 2.94
N PRO A 143 -2.43 -28.40 2.77
CA PRO A 143 -1.11 -28.86 3.20
C PRO A 143 0.04 -28.06 2.58
N ALA A 144 -0.03 -27.74 1.28
CA ALA A 144 1.02 -26.94 0.62
C ALA A 144 1.22 -25.58 1.32
N ILE A 145 0.14 -24.83 1.53
CA ILE A 145 0.19 -23.53 2.23
C ILE A 145 0.63 -23.70 3.70
N GLN A 146 0.26 -24.80 4.36
CA GLN A 146 0.65 -25.08 5.73
C GLN A 146 2.16 -25.36 5.89
N LEU A 147 2.86 -25.81 4.84
CA LEU A 147 4.31 -26.02 4.88
C LEU A 147 5.10 -24.72 4.87
N TRP A 148 4.56 -23.64 4.29
CA TRP A 148 5.21 -22.33 4.22
C TRP A 148 5.57 -21.76 5.60
N GLY A 149 6.69 -21.04 5.71
CA GLY A 149 7.12 -20.41 6.97
C GLY A 149 7.75 -21.38 7.97
N ASN A 150 8.52 -22.36 7.49
CA ASN A 150 9.47 -23.18 8.26
C ASN A 150 8.87 -23.89 9.48
N GLY A 151 7.69 -24.49 9.35
CA GLY A 151 7.08 -25.32 10.41
C GLY A 151 6.48 -24.56 11.60
N GLY A 152 6.51 -23.22 11.62
CA GLY A 152 5.82 -22.44 12.66
C GLY A 152 4.29 -22.60 12.62
N LEU A 153 3.60 -22.42 13.75
CA LEU A 153 2.12 -22.47 13.84
C LEU A 153 1.42 -21.34 13.07
N LYS A 154 2.19 -20.31 12.70
CA LYS A 154 1.73 -19.10 12.03
C LYS A 154 2.46 -18.95 10.69
N LEU A 155 1.71 -18.58 9.67
CA LEU A 155 2.23 -18.16 8.37
C LEU A 155 2.32 -16.63 8.37
N PRO A 156 3.52 -16.02 8.30
CA PRO A 156 3.64 -14.59 8.08
C PRO A 156 3.22 -14.24 6.64
N VAL A 157 2.56 -13.09 6.45
CA VAL A 157 2.32 -12.51 5.12
C VAL A 157 3.07 -11.18 5.07
N PRO A 158 4.36 -11.18 4.69
CA PRO A 158 5.27 -10.08 5.00
C PRO A 158 4.89 -8.76 4.31
N ALA A 159 4.19 -8.80 3.18
CA ALA A 159 3.67 -7.61 2.49
C ALA A 159 2.66 -6.83 3.35
N TYR A 160 1.97 -7.49 4.28
CA TYR A 160 1.00 -6.88 5.19
C TYR A 160 1.57 -6.59 6.59
N GLY A 161 2.90 -6.58 6.73
CA GLY A 161 3.56 -6.20 7.96
C GLY A 161 3.46 -7.28 9.04
N GLN A 162 2.65 -7.03 10.07
CA GLN A 162 2.53 -7.92 11.24
C GLN A 162 1.43 -8.97 11.10
N LEU A 163 0.80 -9.09 9.93
CA LEU A 163 -0.24 -10.09 9.72
C LEU A 163 0.35 -11.51 9.84
N GLN A 164 -0.31 -12.33 10.66
CA GLN A 164 0.04 -13.72 10.87
C GLN A 164 -1.20 -14.61 10.76
N ILE A 165 -1.16 -15.56 9.84
CA ILE A 165 -2.25 -16.49 9.56
C ILE A 165 -2.06 -17.74 10.41
N THR A 166 -3.13 -18.19 11.08
CA THR A 166 -3.07 -19.43 11.89
C THR A 166 -3.21 -20.64 10.98
N LYS A 167 -2.16 -21.45 10.87
CA LYS A 167 -2.09 -22.54 9.89
C LYS A 167 -3.19 -23.60 10.06
N ALA A 168 -3.53 -23.93 11.30
CA ALA A 168 -4.60 -24.88 11.60
C ALA A 168 -5.97 -24.45 11.06
N LYS A 169 -6.17 -23.15 10.76
CA LYS A 169 -7.43 -22.63 10.21
C LYS A 169 -7.46 -22.59 8.68
N ILE A 170 -6.34 -22.90 7.99
CA ILE A 170 -6.21 -22.78 6.52
C ILE A 170 -7.29 -23.59 5.77
N PRO A 171 -7.57 -24.86 6.09
CA PRO A 171 -8.60 -25.62 5.38
C PRO A 171 -9.97 -24.93 5.38
N ASN A 172 -10.39 -24.43 6.55
CA ASN A 172 -11.67 -23.73 6.68
C ASN A 172 -11.65 -22.39 5.92
N MET A 173 -10.54 -21.65 5.96
CA MET A 173 -10.39 -20.40 5.21
C MET A 173 -10.51 -20.63 3.70
N LEU A 174 -9.84 -21.66 3.16
CA LEU A 174 -9.94 -22.01 1.75
C LEU A 174 -11.37 -22.40 1.36
N SER A 175 -12.06 -23.17 2.20
CA SER A 175 -13.46 -23.56 1.97
C SER A 175 -14.36 -22.33 1.90
N SER A 176 -14.24 -21.40 2.86
CA SER A 176 -15.03 -20.16 2.86
C SER A 176 -14.72 -19.22 1.69
N LEU A 177 -13.45 -19.15 1.26
CA LEU A 177 -13.06 -18.39 0.07
C LEU A 177 -13.62 -19.02 -1.22
N TRP A 178 -13.66 -20.35 -1.29
CA TRP A 178 -14.22 -21.07 -2.41
C TRP A 178 -15.74 -20.86 -2.53
N GLU A 179 -16.46 -20.98 -1.41
CA GLU A 179 -17.89 -20.65 -1.34
C GLU A 179 -18.17 -19.20 -1.75
N LEU A 180 -17.40 -18.24 -1.24
CA LEU A 180 -17.51 -16.84 -1.64
C LEU A 180 -17.33 -16.67 -3.16
N SER A 181 -16.35 -17.36 -3.73
CA SER A 181 -16.05 -17.28 -5.16
C SER A 181 -17.20 -17.80 -6.02
N TYR A 182 -17.86 -18.87 -5.57
CA TYR A 182 -19.10 -19.35 -6.20
C TYR A 182 -20.24 -18.35 -6.09
N ASP A 183 -20.48 -17.78 -4.90
CA ASP A 183 -21.55 -16.81 -4.69
C ASP A 183 -21.39 -15.59 -5.61
N ILE A 184 -20.16 -15.10 -5.79
CA ILE A 184 -19.85 -13.97 -6.68
C ILE A 184 -20.06 -14.37 -8.14
N ALA A 185 -19.52 -15.51 -8.57
CA ALA A 185 -19.66 -15.98 -9.96
C ALA A 185 -21.12 -16.22 -10.35
N ALA A 186 -21.95 -16.74 -9.44
CA ALA A 186 -23.38 -16.94 -9.66
C ALA A 186 -24.11 -15.61 -9.91
N LYS A 187 -23.79 -14.56 -9.16
CA LYS A 187 -24.36 -13.21 -9.35
C LYS A 187 -24.03 -12.63 -10.73
N ILE A 188 -22.79 -12.80 -11.18
CA ILE A 188 -22.34 -12.37 -12.52
C ILE A 188 -23.12 -13.12 -13.61
N THR A 189 -23.19 -14.45 -13.50
CA THR A 189 -23.84 -15.31 -14.50
C THR A 189 -25.34 -15.02 -14.61
N SER A 190 -26.00 -14.71 -13.50
CA SER A 190 -27.43 -14.40 -13.46
C SER A 190 -27.80 -13.05 -14.10
N LYS A 191 -26.82 -12.25 -14.57
CA LYS A 191 -27.02 -10.86 -15.02
C LYS A 191 -27.74 -9.99 -13.97
N SER A 192 -27.57 -10.33 -12.70
CA SER A 192 -28.06 -9.50 -11.60
C SER A 192 -27.36 -8.13 -11.60
N VAL A 193 -27.98 -7.13 -10.96
CA VAL A 193 -27.36 -5.82 -10.77
C VAL A 193 -26.01 -6.02 -10.08
N VAL A 194 -24.95 -5.45 -10.66
CA VAL A 194 -23.59 -5.49 -10.11
C VAL A 194 -23.66 -4.97 -8.67
N PRO A 195 -23.18 -5.73 -7.67
CA PRO A 195 -23.26 -5.28 -6.28
C PRO A 195 -22.40 -4.04 -6.06
N THR A 196 -22.80 -3.18 -5.13
CA THR A 196 -21.96 -2.06 -4.70
C THR A 196 -20.70 -2.58 -3.99
N PHE A 197 -19.65 -1.75 -3.92
CA PHE A 197 -18.44 -2.07 -3.17
C PHE A 197 -18.76 -2.49 -1.73
N ALA A 198 -19.56 -1.70 -1.02
CA ALA A 198 -19.97 -1.96 0.35
C ALA A 198 -20.73 -3.30 0.49
N ALA A 199 -21.64 -3.62 -0.43
CA ALA A 199 -22.38 -4.87 -0.38
C ALA A 199 -21.46 -6.10 -0.53
N LEU A 200 -20.50 -6.04 -1.45
CA LEU A 200 -19.53 -7.13 -1.63
C LEU A 200 -18.55 -7.21 -0.46
N TYR A 201 -18.15 -6.07 0.10
CA TYR A 201 -17.33 -6.00 1.31
C TYR A 201 -18.01 -6.69 2.50
N GLU A 202 -19.27 -6.37 2.77
CA GLU A 202 -20.07 -6.96 3.83
C GLU A 202 -20.27 -8.47 3.63
N GLN A 203 -20.48 -8.91 2.39
CA GLN A 203 -20.54 -10.34 2.05
C GLN A 203 -19.21 -11.06 2.39
N LEU A 204 -18.06 -10.46 2.05
CA LEU A 204 -16.74 -11.02 2.35
C LEU A 204 -16.50 -11.14 3.86
N ILE A 205 -16.74 -10.09 4.64
CA ILE A 205 -16.51 -10.14 6.09
C ILE A 205 -17.54 -11.02 6.81
N GLY A 206 -18.74 -11.15 6.26
CA GLY A 206 -19.79 -12.06 6.74
C GLY A 206 -19.39 -13.54 6.72
N LYS A 207 -18.43 -13.93 5.85
CA LYS A 207 -17.85 -15.28 5.84
C LYS A 207 -16.97 -15.58 7.06
N LYS A 208 -16.66 -14.58 7.90
CA LYS A 208 -15.90 -14.71 9.16
C LYS A 208 -14.56 -15.44 8.99
N ILE A 209 -13.88 -15.18 7.89
CA ILE A 209 -12.60 -15.81 7.55
C ILE A 209 -11.52 -15.27 8.51
N PRO A 210 -10.86 -16.11 9.32
CA PRO A 210 -9.94 -15.65 10.38
C PRO A 210 -8.80 -14.72 9.92
N ALA A 211 -8.28 -14.89 8.71
CA ALA A 211 -7.25 -14.00 8.15
C ALA A 211 -7.80 -12.68 7.59
N ILE A 212 -9.12 -12.57 7.47
CA ILE A 212 -9.85 -11.45 6.85
C ILE A 212 -10.86 -10.91 7.87
N PRO A 213 -10.38 -10.31 8.99
CA PRO A 213 -11.28 -9.77 9.98
C PRO A 213 -12.07 -8.56 9.42
N PRO A 214 -13.25 -8.24 9.98
CA PRO A 214 -13.97 -7.01 9.68
C PRO A 214 -13.06 -5.79 9.81
N HIS A 215 -13.15 -4.87 8.85
CA HIS A 215 -12.32 -3.65 8.80
C HIS A 215 -10.80 -3.90 8.70
N GLY A 216 -10.40 -5.13 8.40
CA GLY A 216 -9.02 -5.52 8.15
C GLY A 216 -8.52 -5.13 6.77
N LEU A 217 -7.18 -5.10 6.63
CA LEU A 217 -6.50 -4.75 5.38
C LEU A 217 -6.90 -5.68 4.22
N ILE A 218 -6.91 -7.00 4.43
CA ILE A 218 -7.21 -7.96 3.36
C ILE A 218 -8.64 -7.77 2.84
N ALA A 219 -9.61 -7.48 3.71
CA ALA A 219 -10.99 -7.27 3.28
C ALA A 219 -11.11 -6.09 2.31
N TRP A 220 -10.47 -4.97 2.64
CA TRP A 220 -10.43 -3.79 1.77
C TRP A 220 -9.71 -4.08 0.45
N LEU A 221 -8.55 -4.72 0.54
CA LEU A 221 -7.71 -5.05 -0.60
C LEU A 221 -8.39 -6.01 -1.58
N LEU A 222 -9.02 -7.09 -1.10
CA LEU A 222 -9.74 -8.05 -1.93
C LEU A 222 -10.95 -7.42 -2.60
N THR A 223 -11.75 -6.65 -1.86
CA THR A 223 -12.92 -5.99 -2.46
C THR A 223 -12.48 -4.95 -3.50
N SER A 224 -11.35 -4.28 -3.25
CA SER A 224 -10.72 -3.40 -4.25
C SER A 224 -10.30 -4.19 -5.49
N ASP A 225 -9.65 -5.35 -5.33
CA ASP A 225 -9.34 -6.22 -6.47
C ASP A 225 -10.63 -6.60 -7.21
N PHE A 226 -11.69 -7.02 -6.51
CA PHE A 226 -12.96 -7.37 -7.12
C PHE A 226 -13.58 -6.23 -7.94
N SER A 227 -13.50 -4.97 -7.49
CA SER A 227 -13.96 -3.83 -8.29
C SER A 227 -13.14 -3.64 -9.57
N GLU A 228 -11.84 -3.94 -9.55
CA GLU A 228 -10.96 -3.84 -10.73
C GLU A 228 -11.31 -4.87 -11.80
N TYR A 229 -11.80 -6.04 -11.37
CA TYR A 229 -12.30 -7.08 -12.27
C TYR A 229 -13.80 -6.93 -12.61
N GLY A 230 -14.44 -5.82 -12.21
CA GLY A 230 -15.85 -5.53 -12.49
C GLY A 230 -16.85 -6.38 -11.71
N LEU A 231 -16.43 -7.05 -10.63
CA LEU A 231 -17.30 -7.93 -9.83
C LEU A 231 -18.17 -7.15 -8.83
N CYS A 232 -17.83 -5.88 -8.59
CA CYS A 232 -18.62 -4.89 -7.88
C CYS A 232 -18.35 -3.50 -8.43
N GLU A 233 -19.19 -2.53 -8.06
CA GLU A 233 -18.93 -1.12 -8.34
C GLU A 233 -17.64 -0.65 -7.64
N PRO A 234 -16.92 0.34 -8.20
CA PRO A 234 -15.77 0.95 -7.55
C PRO A 234 -16.11 1.55 -6.18
N PRO A 235 -15.17 1.58 -5.22
CA PRO A 235 -15.40 2.21 -3.93
C PRO A 235 -15.59 3.72 -4.09
N THR A 236 -16.50 4.27 -3.29
CA THR A 236 -16.74 5.70 -3.16
C THR A 236 -15.79 6.33 -2.14
N ILE A 237 -15.68 7.67 -2.13
CA ILE A 237 -14.95 8.38 -1.08
C ILE A 237 -15.54 8.10 0.31
N GLN A 238 -16.86 7.88 0.40
CA GLN A 238 -17.51 7.47 1.65
C GLN A 238 -17.02 6.10 2.13
N ASP A 239 -16.88 5.12 1.22
CA ASP A 239 -16.34 3.80 1.56
C ASP A 239 -14.91 3.90 2.10
N LEU A 240 -14.07 4.74 1.49
CA LEU A 240 -12.72 5.01 1.96
C LEU A 240 -12.72 5.68 3.34
N ALA A 241 -13.53 6.72 3.55
CA ALA A 241 -13.60 7.40 4.84
C ALA A 241 -14.05 6.45 5.95
N ASP A 242 -15.05 5.62 5.68
CA ASP A 242 -15.52 4.59 6.59
C ASP A 242 -14.46 3.53 6.88
N HIS A 243 -13.78 3.04 5.85
CA HIS A 243 -12.64 2.13 5.99
C HIS A 243 -11.56 2.74 6.86
N MET A 244 -11.19 3.99 6.60
CA MET A 244 -10.22 4.72 7.38
C MET A 244 -10.69 4.79 8.83
N MET A 245 -11.91 5.25 9.12
CA MET A 245 -12.41 5.43 10.49
C MET A 245 -12.53 4.12 11.27
N LYS A 246 -13.00 3.04 10.64
CA LYS A 246 -13.23 1.74 11.29
C LYS A 246 -11.98 0.87 11.37
N SER A 247 -11.01 1.05 10.47
CA SER A 247 -9.79 0.24 10.48
C SER A 247 -8.87 0.61 11.66
N GLY A 248 -8.31 -0.42 12.28
CA GLY A 248 -7.22 -0.29 13.26
C GLY A 248 -5.85 -0.06 12.60
N THR A 249 -5.77 -0.08 11.27
CA THR A 249 -4.52 0.11 10.53
C THR A 249 -4.19 1.61 10.44
N SER A 250 -2.93 1.94 10.70
CA SER A 250 -2.47 3.34 10.80
C SER A 250 -2.10 3.99 9.46
N GLY A 251 -2.27 3.30 8.32
CA GLY A 251 -1.73 3.73 7.04
C GLY A 251 -2.29 5.07 6.54
N PRO A 252 -3.51 5.10 5.96
CA PRO A 252 -4.07 6.33 5.41
C PRO A 252 -4.37 7.38 6.49
N LYS A 253 -4.89 6.94 7.65
CA LYS A 253 -5.04 7.78 8.86
C LYS A 253 -3.73 8.46 9.27
N GLY A 254 -2.60 7.79 9.10
CA GLY A 254 -1.28 8.34 9.39
C GLY A 254 -0.93 9.52 8.51
N ALA A 255 -1.26 9.46 7.21
CA ALA A 255 -1.04 10.58 6.30
C ALA A 255 -1.88 11.81 6.69
N ILE A 256 -3.15 11.60 7.01
CA ILE A 256 -4.06 12.67 7.48
C ILE A 256 -3.49 13.36 8.73
N LYS A 257 -2.97 12.59 9.69
CA LYS A 257 -2.31 13.12 10.89
C LYS A 257 -1.01 13.86 10.59
N ILE A 258 -0.19 13.33 9.69
CA ILE A 258 1.07 13.98 9.29
C ILE A 258 0.78 15.34 8.65
N VAL A 259 -0.22 15.43 7.77
CA VAL A 259 -0.60 16.70 7.14
C VAL A 259 -1.13 17.69 8.18
N ALA A 260 -1.92 17.22 9.16
CA ALA A 260 -2.40 18.05 10.27
C ALA A 260 -1.24 18.63 11.09
N GLU A 261 -0.27 17.79 11.46
CA GLU A 261 0.95 18.19 12.17
C GLU A 261 1.79 19.19 11.37
N GLU A 262 2.00 18.94 10.07
CA GLU A 262 2.82 19.79 9.19
C GLU A 262 2.17 21.16 8.90
N THR A 263 0.83 21.25 8.98
CA THR A 263 0.08 22.49 8.73
C THR A 263 -0.37 23.21 10.00
N ASN A 264 -0.11 22.64 11.19
CA ASN A 264 -0.65 23.11 12.47
C ASN A 264 -2.19 23.24 12.46
N GLN A 265 -2.89 22.32 11.79
CA GLN A 265 -4.35 22.26 11.75
C GLN A 265 -4.87 21.00 12.42
N LEU A 266 -6.16 20.98 12.76
CA LEU A 266 -6.80 19.78 13.31
C LEU A 266 -7.02 18.76 12.18
N ALA A 267 -6.70 17.50 12.46
CA ALA A 267 -7.06 16.41 11.56
C ALA A 267 -8.60 16.22 11.56
N PRO A 268 -9.22 15.87 10.41
CA PRO A 268 -10.59 15.42 10.35
C PRO A 268 -10.89 14.36 11.42
N ALA A 269 -11.87 14.62 12.27
CA ALA A 269 -12.24 13.79 13.41
C ALA A 269 -13.47 12.90 13.11
N THR A 270 -14.28 13.27 12.13
CA THR A 270 -15.50 12.54 11.74
C THR A 270 -15.38 11.95 10.32
N SER A 271 -16.20 10.95 10.02
CA SER A 271 -16.26 10.38 8.65
C SER A 271 -16.66 11.46 7.64
N GLN A 272 -17.60 12.35 7.99
CA GLN A 272 -18.09 13.42 7.14
C GLN A 272 -17.02 14.48 6.84
N GLU A 273 -16.24 14.90 7.83
CA GLU A 273 -15.11 15.81 7.61
C GLU A 273 -14.06 15.18 6.68
N LEU A 274 -13.78 13.88 6.88
CA LEU A 274 -12.84 13.16 6.04
C LEU A 274 -13.36 13.04 4.60
N VAL A 275 -14.64 12.73 4.41
CA VAL A 275 -15.28 12.69 3.09
C VAL A 275 -15.19 14.05 2.41
N HIS A 276 -15.49 15.14 3.11
CA HIS A 276 -15.41 16.49 2.55
C HIS A 276 -14.01 16.78 2.00
N VAL A 277 -12.98 16.60 2.83
CA VAL A 277 -11.59 16.86 2.47
C VAL A 277 -11.13 15.96 1.31
N LEU A 278 -11.39 14.65 1.40
CA LEU A 278 -10.96 13.70 0.37
C LEU A 278 -11.68 13.92 -0.96
N THR A 279 -12.96 14.27 -0.94
CA THR A 279 -13.73 14.59 -2.16
C THR A 279 -13.11 15.77 -2.90
N ARG A 280 -12.81 16.85 -2.17
CA ARG A 280 -12.25 18.07 -2.78
C ARG A 280 -10.87 17.86 -3.37
N VAL A 281 -10.01 17.10 -2.68
CA VAL A 281 -8.66 16.78 -3.16
C VAL A 281 -8.71 15.80 -4.33
N PHE A 282 -9.54 14.75 -4.24
CA PHE A 282 -9.63 13.73 -5.29
C PHE A 282 -10.24 14.27 -6.58
N ALA A 283 -11.23 15.17 -6.51
CA ALA A 283 -11.82 15.81 -7.69
C ALA A 283 -10.77 16.51 -8.57
N ILE A 284 -9.71 17.07 -7.98
CA ILE A 284 -8.61 17.72 -8.73
C ILE A 284 -7.70 16.69 -9.41
N ILE A 285 -7.51 15.52 -8.79
CA ILE A 285 -6.72 14.41 -9.35
C ILE A 285 -7.51 13.71 -10.47
N GLU A 286 -8.82 13.53 -10.27
CA GLU A 286 -9.72 12.89 -11.23
C GLU A 286 -9.95 13.77 -12.47
N SER A 287 -9.98 15.08 -12.30
CA SER A 287 -10.22 16.04 -13.40
C SER A 287 -9.28 17.25 -13.29
N PRO A 288 -7.97 17.08 -13.56
CA PRO A 288 -7.01 18.16 -13.49
C PRO A 288 -7.31 19.22 -14.57
N SER A 289 -7.24 20.49 -14.17
CA SER A 289 -7.49 21.62 -15.08
C SER A 289 -6.22 22.01 -15.85
N GLY A 290 -6.36 22.81 -16.92
CA GLY A 290 -5.22 23.39 -17.63
C GLY A 290 -4.32 24.31 -16.78
N ASN A 291 -4.81 24.76 -15.61
CA ASN A 291 -4.04 25.56 -14.65
C ASN A 291 -3.16 24.71 -13.72
N THR A 292 -3.23 23.38 -13.83
CA THR A 292 -2.48 22.42 -13.03
C THR A 292 -1.67 21.47 -13.91
N PRO A 293 -0.74 21.98 -14.75
CA PRO A 293 0.00 21.16 -15.72
C PRO A 293 0.80 20.04 -15.06
N THR A 294 1.35 20.24 -13.86
CA THR A 294 2.08 19.18 -13.14
C THR A 294 1.15 18.03 -12.75
N ILE A 295 -0.05 18.36 -12.25
CA ILE A 295 -1.07 17.36 -11.87
C ILE A 295 -1.62 16.66 -13.10
N GLN A 296 -1.86 17.39 -14.19
CA GLN A 296 -2.32 16.80 -15.45
C GLN A 296 -1.31 15.79 -16.00
N GLN A 297 -0.03 16.14 -16.00
CA GLN A 297 1.03 15.27 -16.49
C GLN A 297 1.16 14.01 -15.63
N VAL A 298 1.23 14.14 -14.31
CA VAL A 298 1.42 12.96 -13.43
C VAL A 298 0.21 12.03 -13.47
N VAL A 299 -1.02 12.55 -13.56
CA VAL A 299 -2.24 11.72 -13.71
C VAL A 299 -2.21 10.96 -15.03
N ALA A 300 -1.82 11.62 -16.13
CA ALA A 300 -1.67 10.96 -17.43
C ALA A 300 -0.58 9.87 -17.41
N ASP A 301 0.56 10.14 -16.77
CA ASP A 301 1.64 9.16 -16.62
C ASP A 301 1.21 7.96 -15.75
N CYS A 302 0.50 8.21 -14.65
CA CYS A 302 -0.09 7.17 -13.82
C CYS A 302 -1.07 6.31 -14.63
N LYS A 303 -1.95 6.93 -15.43
CA LYS A 303 -2.89 6.21 -16.29
C LYS A 303 -2.16 5.29 -17.27
N ASN A 304 -1.14 5.83 -17.94
CA ASN A 304 -0.32 5.06 -18.89
C ASN A 304 0.38 3.87 -18.22
N ILE A 305 0.90 4.07 -17.00
CA ILE A 305 1.60 3.01 -16.26
C ILE A 305 0.64 1.95 -15.73
N GLN A 306 -0.50 2.34 -15.16
CA GLN A 306 -1.45 1.40 -14.54
C GLN A 306 -2.39 0.75 -15.56
N GLY A 307 -2.50 1.31 -16.77
CA GLY A 307 -3.43 0.89 -17.82
C GLY A 307 -4.88 1.36 -17.61
N ARG A 308 -5.13 2.20 -16.60
CA ARG A 308 -6.47 2.70 -16.22
C ARG A 308 -6.37 4.01 -15.43
N GLU A 309 -7.50 4.71 -15.32
CA GLU A 309 -7.61 5.93 -14.50
C GLU A 309 -7.30 5.65 -13.02
N LEU A 310 -6.86 6.69 -12.30
CA LEU A 310 -6.69 6.64 -10.85
C LEU A 310 -8.05 6.51 -10.16
N THR A 311 -8.15 5.63 -9.17
CA THR A 311 -9.38 5.37 -8.42
C THR A 311 -9.23 5.75 -6.95
N VAL A 312 -10.34 5.67 -6.20
CA VAL A 312 -10.33 5.84 -4.74
C VAL A 312 -9.39 4.84 -4.04
N VAL A 313 -9.17 3.66 -4.63
CA VAL A 313 -8.20 2.67 -4.12
C VAL A 313 -6.76 3.19 -4.27
N ASP A 314 -6.44 3.85 -5.38
CA ASP A 314 -5.11 4.44 -5.57
C ASP A 314 -4.90 5.62 -4.62
N LEU A 315 -5.94 6.40 -4.34
CA LEU A 315 -5.92 7.44 -3.31
C LEU A 315 -5.58 6.85 -1.94
N GLU A 316 -6.27 5.78 -1.51
CA GLU A 316 -5.97 5.07 -0.26
C GLU A 316 -4.51 4.61 -0.21
N HIS A 317 -4.05 3.97 -1.29
CA HIS A 317 -2.71 3.41 -1.36
C HIS A 317 -1.63 4.51 -1.34
N ALA A 318 -1.87 5.64 -2.01
CA ALA A 318 -1.00 6.82 -1.99
C ALA A 318 -0.92 7.42 -0.57
N LEU A 319 -2.05 7.58 0.13
CA LEU A 319 -2.07 7.99 1.54
C LEU A 319 -1.24 7.04 2.41
N CYS A 320 -1.42 5.73 2.20
CA CYS A 320 -0.60 4.70 2.83
C CYS A 320 0.91 4.90 2.60
N LYS A 321 1.34 5.37 1.42
CA LYS A 321 2.76 5.63 1.14
C LYS A 321 3.26 6.93 1.74
N ILE A 322 2.47 7.99 1.80
CA ILE A 322 2.82 9.24 2.52
C ILE A 322 3.24 8.89 3.96
N ALA A 323 2.43 8.10 4.66
CA ALA A 323 2.72 7.67 6.02
C ALA A 323 4.03 6.86 6.12
N ARG A 324 4.25 5.93 5.16
CA ARG A 324 5.48 5.10 5.12
C ARG A 324 6.74 5.91 4.80
N GLN A 325 6.65 6.88 3.90
CA GLN A 325 7.75 7.79 3.57
C GLN A 325 8.16 8.59 4.82
N ASN A 326 7.20 9.20 5.52
CA ASN A 326 7.47 9.97 6.73
C ASN A 326 8.07 9.11 7.86
N ALA A 327 7.52 7.91 8.10
CA ALA A 327 8.04 7.00 9.11
C ALA A 327 9.51 6.61 8.86
N ARG A 328 9.89 6.40 7.59
CA ARG A 328 11.26 6.07 7.19
C ARG A 328 12.21 7.26 7.30
N ALA A 329 11.77 8.45 6.90
CA ALA A 329 12.55 9.68 7.07
C ALA A 329 12.86 9.93 8.56
N LYS A 330 11.87 9.76 9.45
CA LYS A 330 12.05 9.84 10.92
C LYS A 330 13.03 8.79 11.45
N ALA A 331 12.95 7.54 10.97
CA ALA A 331 13.88 6.48 11.36
C ALA A 331 15.32 6.73 10.89
N GLY A 332 15.50 7.29 9.68
CA GLY A 332 16.80 7.70 9.15
C GLY A 332 17.45 8.79 10.00
N LYS A 333 16.67 9.83 10.37
CA LYS A 333 17.12 10.91 11.27
C LYS A 333 17.54 10.40 12.65
N ARG A 334 16.79 9.46 13.24
CA ARG A 334 17.15 8.82 14.53
C ARG A 334 18.46 8.04 14.45
N LYS A 335 18.70 7.28 13.37
CA LYS A 335 19.95 6.54 13.17
C LYS A 335 21.15 7.48 12.93
N ALA A 336 20.94 8.57 12.18
CA ALA A 336 21.97 9.59 11.97
C ALA A 336 22.30 10.32 13.29
N GLY A 337 21.29 10.66 14.10
CA GLY A 337 21.50 11.25 15.43
C GLY A 337 22.26 10.33 16.38
N LYS A 338 21.94 9.02 16.39
CA LYS A 338 22.68 8.03 17.19
C LYS A 338 24.13 7.86 16.73
N ARG A 339 24.39 7.81 15.42
CA ARG A 339 25.76 7.76 14.87
C ARG A 339 26.55 9.03 15.14
N LYS A 340 25.89 10.20 15.13
CA LYS A 340 26.53 11.48 15.46
C LYS A 340 26.88 11.55 16.95
N ALA A 341 26.02 11.01 17.83
CA ALA A 341 26.29 10.87 19.25
C ALA A 341 27.40 9.84 19.55
N GLU A 342 27.43 8.71 18.83
CA GLU A 342 28.51 7.72 18.93
C GLU A 342 29.84 8.28 18.40
N LYS A 343 29.82 9.09 17.34
CA LYS A 343 31.02 9.76 16.82
C LYS A 343 31.51 10.87 17.76
N SER A 344 30.62 11.67 18.35
CA SER A 344 31.02 12.66 19.37
C SER A 344 31.55 12.00 20.64
N MET A 345 31.02 10.85 21.06
CA MET A 345 31.58 10.10 22.20
C MET A 345 32.94 9.44 21.90
N VAL A 346 33.26 9.20 20.63
CA VAL A 346 34.59 8.71 20.22
C VAL A 346 35.57 9.88 20.07
N ASP A 347 35.11 11.02 19.56
CA ASP A 347 35.91 12.25 19.43
C ASP A 347 36.22 12.87 20.83
N ASP A 348 35.28 12.78 21.80
CA ASP A 348 35.51 13.19 23.19
C ASP A 348 36.48 12.25 23.94
N ASN A 349 36.55 10.97 23.56
CA ASN A 349 37.55 10.03 24.09
C ASN A 349 38.91 10.15 23.40
N ALA A 350 38.96 10.69 22.18
CA ALA A 350 40.21 10.97 21.46
C ALA A 350 40.83 12.33 21.85
N ALA A 351 40.03 13.27 22.36
CA ALA A 351 40.50 14.56 22.87
C ALA A 351 40.93 14.53 24.36
N GLY A 352 40.76 13.39 25.06
CA GLY A 352 41.08 13.23 26.49
C GLY A 352 42.30 12.36 26.79
N ALA A 353 43.05 11.92 25.78
CA ALA A 353 44.26 11.11 25.95
C ALA A 353 45.53 11.94 25.88
N ASP A 354 45.59 13.02 26.66
CA ASP A 354 46.87 13.59 27.08
C ASP A 354 46.71 14.22 28.47
N ALA A 355 47.36 13.59 29.45
CA ALA A 355 47.64 14.00 30.83
C ALA A 355 47.08 13.05 31.93
N SER A 356 48.02 12.28 32.48
CA SER A 356 48.10 11.81 33.88
C SER A 356 47.01 10.90 34.44
N GLY A 357 47.34 9.61 34.52
CA GLY A 357 47.38 8.81 35.76
C GLY A 357 46.18 8.85 36.70
N VAL A 358 45.51 7.69 36.84
CA VAL A 358 45.31 6.92 38.09
C VAL A 358 44.24 5.86 37.80
N GLN A 359 44.61 4.58 37.95
CA GLN A 359 43.65 3.47 37.95
C GLN A 359 42.87 3.46 39.27
N ILE A 360 41.56 3.68 39.22
CA ILE A 360 40.67 3.33 40.34
C ILE A 360 39.83 2.12 39.97
N LYS A 361 40.14 1.03 40.66
CA LYS A 361 39.42 -0.25 40.70
C LYS A 361 38.16 -0.04 41.55
N LEU A 362 36.97 -0.16 40.97
CA LEU A 362 35.72 -0.22 41.74
C LEU A 362 35.08 -1.60 41.61
N MET A 363 35.17 -2.33 42.73
CA MET A 363 34.60 -3.65 42.94
C MET A 363 33.07 -3.59 42.98
N ARG A 364 32.46 -4.60 42.38
CA ARG A 364 31.05 -4.97 42.57
C ARG A 364 30.79 -5.26 44.05
N SER A 365 29.74 -4.66 44.61
CA SER A 365 29.10 -5.19 45.81
C SER A 365 27.68 -5.61 45.48
N LYS A 366 27.38 -6.88 45.74
CA LYS A 366 26.02 -7.44 45.76
C LYS A 366 25.38 -7.10 47.10
N LYS A 367 24.14 -6.63 47.09
CA LYS A 367 23.04 -7.20 47.88
C LYS A 367 21.72 -6.85 47.23
#